data_AF-A0A076H9S0-F1
#
_entry.id   AF-A0A076H9S0-F1
#
_cell.length_a   1.000
_cell.length_b   1.000
_cell.length_c   1.000
_cell.angle_alpha   90.00
_cell.angle_beta   90.00
_cell.angle_gamma   90.00
#
_symmetry.space_group_name_H-M   'P 1'
#
loop_
_entity.id
_entity.type
_entity.pdbx_description
1 polymer ?
#
loop_
_entity_poly.entity_id
_entity_poly.type
_entity_poly.pdbx_seq_one_letter_code
_entity_poly.pdbx_strand_id
1 'polypeptide(L)'
;MNDSESLQDRIKDWRKDASGLSYEEALQALDLILAELQDDAVPMAELQRHVLHGQVYLDHCESLLKTMEEAVVQLDPDTLEPSDDA
;
A
#
# COMPACT_ATOMS: atom_id res chain seq x y z
N MET A 1 -27.95 2.65 -12.13
CA MET A 1 -27.00 2.79 -11.02
C MET A 1 -25.64 2.96 -11.66
N ASN A 2 -24.93 4.05 -11.37
CA ASN A 2 -23.69 4.40 -12.08
C ASN A 2 -22.55 3.50 -11.58
N ASP A 3 -21.91 2.75 -12.48
CA ASP A 3 -20.77 1.86 -12.15
C ASP A 3 -19.61 2.62 -11.46
N SER A 4 -19.50 3.94 -11.70
CA SER A 4 -18.50 4.81 -11.07
C SER A 4 -18.75 5.08 -9.58
N GLU A 5 -20.00 5.11 -9.11
CA GLU A 5 -20.30 5.30 -7.68
C GLU A 5 -19.94 4.03 -6.90
N SER A 6 -20.21 2.86 -7.49
CA SER A 6 -19.84 1.56 -6.91
C SER A 6 -18.32 1.37 -6.78
N LEU A 7 -17.53 1.85 -7.75
CA LEU A 7 -16.07 1.74 -7.67
C LEU A 7 -15.48 2.62 -6.57
N GLN A 8 -15.97 3.84 -6.39
CA GLN A 8 -15.49 4.73 -5.34
C GLN A 8 -15.75 4.16 -3.94
N ASP A 9 -16.91 3.54 -3.74
CA ASP A 9 -17.21 2.91 -2.45
C ASP A 9 -16.32 1.70 -2.17
N ARG A 10 -16.00 0.91 -3.20
CA ARG A 10 -15.02 -0.17 -3.07
C ARG A 10 -13.61 0.32 -2.74
N ILE A 11 -13.16 1.42 -3.35
CA ILE A 11 -11.87 2.03 -3.01
C ILE A 11 -11.86 2.49 -1.55
N LYS A 12 -12.97 3.03 -1.03
CA LYS A 12 -13.07 3.40 0.39
C LYS A 12 -12.97 2.17 1.29
N ASP A 13 -13.65 1.08 0.93
CA ASP A 13 -13.59 -0.18 1.69
C ASP A 13 -12.16 -0.73 1.71
N TRP A 14 -11.49 -0.78 0.56
CA TRP A 14 -10.08 -1.22 0.49
C TRP A 14 -9.14 -0.35 1.31
N ARG A 15 -9.33 0.97 1.30
CA ARG A 15 -8.53 1.88 2.14
C ARG A 15 -8.77 1.64 3.62
N LYS A 16 -10.03 1.37 3.99
CA LYS A 16 -10.39 1.05 5.36
C LYS A 16 -9.76 -0.28 5.80
N ASP A 17 -9.80 -1.29 4.95
CA ASP A 17 -9.17 -2.59 5.21
C ASP A 17 -7.65 -2.42 5.37
N ALA A 18 -7.00 -1.75 4.41
CA ALA A 18 -5.57 -1.47 4.45
C ALA A 18 -5.14 -0.72 5.72
N SER A 19 -5.94 0.24 6.21
CA SER A 19 -5.60 1.01 7.40
C SER A 19 -5.43 0.18 8.69
N GLY A 20 -5.99 -1.04 8.72
CA GLY A 20 -5.83 -1.96 9.84
C GLY A 20 -4.63 -2.91 9.73
N LEU A 21 -3.91 -2.90 8.60
CA LEU A 21 -2.83 -3.84 8.32
C LEU A 21 -1.47 -3.27 8.72
N SER A 22 -0.61 -4.14 9.24
CA SER A 22 0.83 -3.89 9.31
C SER A 22 1.46 -3.90 7.90
N TYR A 23 2.73 -3.47 7.82
CA TYR A 23 3.48 -3.47 6.56
C TYR A 23 3.56 -4.89 5.97
N GLU A 24 3.86 -5.89 6.79
CA GLU A 24 4.01 -7.28 6.35
C GLU A 24 2.67 -7.85 5.84
N GLU A 25 1.57 -7.57 6.53
CA GLU A 25 0.23 -8.03 6.12
C GLU A 25 -0.23 -7.34 4.83
N ALA A 26 0.02 -6.03 4.69
CA ALA A 26 -0.31 -5.30 3.48
C ALA A 26 0.53 -5.77 2.28
N LEU A 27 1.82 -6.08 2.50
CA LEU A 27 2.70 -6.65 1.47
C LEU A 27 2.25 -8.05 1.06
N GLN A 28 1.89 -8.91 2.02
CA GLN A 28 1.37 -10.23 1.72
C GLN A 28 0.05 -10.18 0.95
N ALA A 29 -0.84 -9.25 1.28
CA ALA A 29 -2.06 -9.03 0.53
C ALA A 29 -1.76 -8.54 -0.91
N LEU A 30 -0.73 -7.72 -1.10
CA LEU A 30 -0.27 -7.30 -2.41
C LEU A 30 0.24 -8.49 -3.24
N ASP A 31 0.99 -9.42 -2.64
CA ASP A 31 1.46 -10.64 -3.33
C ASP A 31 0.29 -11.48 -3.87
N LEU A 32 -0.81 -11.58 -3.12
CA LEU A 32 -2.02 -12.26 -3.58
C LEU A 32 -2.65 -11.54 -4.78
N ILE A 33 -2.74 -10.21 -4.72
CA ILE A 33 -3.25 -9.40 -5.84
C ILE A 33 -2.36 -9.54 -7.08
N LEU A 34 -1.03 -9.59 -6.90
CA LEU A 34 -0.07 -9.79 -7.97
C LEU A 34 -0.22 -11.17 -8.62
N ALA A 35 -0.48 -12.22 -7.84
CA ALA A 35 -0.76 -13.55 -8.39
C ALA A 35 -2.00 -13.54 -9.30
N GLU A 36 -3.08 -12.86 -8.88
CA GLU A 36 -4.31 -12.70 -9.68
C GLU A 36 -4.07 -11.86 -10.95
N LEU A 37 -3.14 -10.90 -10.92
CA LEU A 37 -2.78 -10.10 -12.10
C LEU A 37 -1.94 -10.88 -13.13
N GLN A 38 -1.26 -11.93 -12.69
CA GLN A 38 -0.43 -12.80 -13.53
C GLN A 38 -1.21 -13.98 -14.09
N ASP A 39 -2.46 -14.17 -13.69
CA ASP A 39 -3.32 -15.23 -14.21
C ASP A 39 -3.94 -14.83 -15.57
N ASP A 40 -3.52 -15.54 -16.62
CA ASP A 40 -3.98 -15.37 -18.00
C ASP A 40 -5.49 -15.68 -18.19
N ALA A 41 -6.15 -16.30 -17.21
CA ALA A 41 -7.57 -16.59 -17.24
C ALA A 41 -8.46 -15.41 -16.78
N VAL A 42 -7.88 -14.36 -16.19
CA VAL A 42 -8.65 -13.26 -15.59
C VAL A 42 -9.12 -12.25 -16.66
N PRO A 43 -10.42 -11.92 -16.72
CA PRO A 43 -10.94 -10.92 -17.65
C PRO A 43 -10.35 -9.52 -17.42
N MET A 44 -10.18 -8.74 -18.50
CA MET A 44 -9.58 -7.39 -18.46
C MET A 44 -10.23 -6.43 -17.44
N ALA A 45 -11.55 -6.48 -17.29
CA ALA A 45 -12.24 -5.63 -16.32
C ALA A 45 -11.89 -6.00 -14.86
N GLU A 46 -11.59 -7.27 -14.59
CA GLU A 46 -11.13 -7.73 -13.29
C GLU A 46 -9.65 -7.40 -13.07
N LEU A 47 -8.81 -7.45 -14.12
CA LEU A 47 -7.43 -6.97 -14.05
C LEU A 47 -7.35 -5.49 -13.65
N GLN A 48 -8.15 -4.63 -14.29
CA GLN A 48 -8.20 -3.19 -13.94
C GLN A 48 -8.57 -2.96 -12.48
N ARG A 49 -9.48 -3.78 -11.96
CA ARG A 49 -9.93 -3.74 -10.57
C ARG A 49 -8.85 -4.22 -9.60
N HIS A 50 -8.11 -5.27 -9.95
CA HIS A 50 -6.96 -5.76 -9.17
C HIS A 50 -5.83 -4.73 -9.15
N VAL A 51 -5.55 -4.04 -10.26
CA VAL A 51 -4.58 -2.93 -10.28
C VAL A 51 -4.97 -1.83 -9.31
N LEU A 52 -6.24 -1.37 -9.33
CA LEU A 52 -6.70 -0.32 -8.41
C LEU A 52 -6.64 -0.77 -6.95
N HIS A 53 -6.99 -2.02 -6.67
CA HIS A 53 -6.91 -2.57 -5.33
C HIS A 53 -5.46 -2.66 -4.83
N GLY A 54 -4.56 -3.17 -5.68
CA GLY A 54 -3.12 -3.25 -5.38
C GLY A 54 -2.50 -1.89 -5.12
N GLN A 55 -2.89 -0.86 -5.89
CA GLN A 55 -2.41 0.51 -5.66
C GLN A 55 -2.77 1.02 -4.27
N VAL A 56 -3.99 0.74 -3.77
CA VAL A 56 -4.40 1.14 -2.42
C VAL A 56 -3.50 0.51 -1.34
N TYR A 57 -3.14 -0.76 -1.51
CA TYR A 57 -2.29 -1.47 -0.56
C TYR A 57 -0.83 -1.00 -0.66
N LEU A 58 -0.36 -0.72 -1.87
CA LEU A 58 0.97 -0.16 -2.08
C LEU A 58 1.12 1.24 -1.47
N ASP A 59 0.11 2.10 -1.62
CA ASP A 59 0.07 3.44 -1.01
C ASP A 59 0.16 3.34 0.54
N HIS A 60 -0.52 2.36 1.12
CA HIS A 60 -0.46 2.10 2.57
C HIS A 60 0.93 1.63 3.02
N CYS A 61 1.52 0.68 2.30
CA CYS A 61 2.90 0.24 2.55
C CYS A 61 3.90 1.41 2.49
N GLU A 62 3.78 2.28 1.49
CA GLU A 62 4.63 3.46 1.35
C GLU A 62 4.44 4.43 2.53
N SER A 63 3.19 4.65 2.96
CA SER A 63 2.90 5.49 4.13
C SER A 63 3.55 4.95 5.40
N LEU A 64 3.50 3.63 5.62
CA LEU A 64 4.14 3.00 6.79
C LEU A 64 5.67 3.16 6.74
N LEU A 65 6.28 2.97 5.57
CA LEU A 65 7.72 3.17 5.40
C LEU A 65 8.14 4.61 5.66
N LYS A 66 7.37 5.59 5.17
CA LYS A 66 7.62 7.02 5.42
C LYS A 66 7.54 7.36 6.91
N THR A 67 6.53 6.86 7.61
CA THR A 67 6.43 7.04 9.06
C THR A 67 7.62 6.44 9.80
N MET A 68 8.13 5.31 9.34
CA MET A 68 9.33 4.71 9.93
C MET A 68 10.59 5.51 9.59
N GLU A 69 10.73 6.00 8.36
CA GLU A 69 11.84 6.86 7.95
C GLU A 69 11.91 8.13 8.80
N GLU A 70 10.77 8.78 9.05
CA GLU A 70 10.66 9.95 9.94
C GLU A 70 10.97 9.61 11.41
N ALA A 71 10.71 8.38 11.84
CA ALA A 71 10.99 7.91 13.20
C ALA A 71 12.45 7.48 13.41
N VAL A 72 13.21 7.24 12.33
CA VAL A 72 14.63 6.88 12.42
C VAL A 72 15.43 8.14 12.70
N VAL A 73 16.01 8.20 13.91
CA VAL A 73 16.96 9.25 14.28
C VAL A 73 18.20 9.10 13.41
N GLN A 74 18.50 10.13 12.60
CA GLN A 74 19.77 10.20 11.89
C GLN A 74 20.88 10.44 12.90
N LEU A 75 21.92 9.62 12.88
CA LEU A 75 23.09 9.77 13.75
C LEU A 75 24.25 10.37 12.96
N ASP A 76 24.99 11.29 13.58
CA ASP A 76 26.27 11.73 13.07
C ASP A 76 27.25 10.53 13.02
N PRO A 77 27.94 10.27 11.90
CA PRO A 77 28.77 9.08 11.74
C PRO A 77 30.06 9.11 12.58
N ASP A 78 30.54 10.29 12.97
CA ASP A 78 31.76 10.47 13.75
C ASP A 78 31.49 10.48 15.26
N THR A 79 30.34 11.00 15.69
CA THR A 79 29.98 11.09 17.12
C THR A 79 28.95 10.04 17.57
N LEU A 80 28.19 9.46 16.64
CA LEU A 80 27.04 8.58 16.89
C LEU A 80 25.93 9.22 17.75
N GLU A 81 25.90 10.55 17.82
CA GLU A 81 24.85 11.32 18.46
C GLU A 81 23.77 11.72 17.43
N PRO A 82 22.52 12.01 17.85
CA PRO A 82 21.49 12.51 16.95
C PRO A 82 21.99 13.74 16.17
N SER A 83 21.91 13.69 14.84
CA SER A 83 22.18 14.84 13.98
C SER A 83 21.02 15.83 14.09
N ASP A 84 21.33 17.10 14.37
CA ASP A 84 20.35 18.19 14.48
C ASP A 84 19.88 18.72 13.11
N ASP A 85 20.33 18.14 12.00
CA ASP A 85 19.95 18.53 10.64
C ASP A 85 18.57 17.94 10.27
N ALA A 86 17.51 18.57 10.77
CA ALA A 86 16.12 18.38 10.35
C ALA A 86 15.72 19.35 9.22
#